data_AF-A0A455SQ18-F1
#
_entry.id   AF-A0A455SQ18-F1
#
_cell.length_a   1.000
_cell.length_b   1.000
_cell.length_c   1.000
_cell.angle_alpha   90.00
_cell.angle_beta   90.00
_cell.angle_gamma   90.00
#
_symmetry.space_group_name_H-M   'P 1'
#
loop_
_entity.id
_entity.type
_entity.pdbx_description
1 polymer ?
#
loop_
_entity_poly.entity_id
_entity_poly.type
_entity_poly.pdbx_seq_one_letter_code
_entity_poly.pdbx_strand_id
1 'polypeptide(L)'
;MIGRLFQVALIVGVVILFLLLVRPDYVANAGNALINAANGSTIGGVTQFIPRPDGKGRDFQVTLQGLTSGLNYTITLDKGSCGGETLAVLGKVASDGQGNATLTVSRDNLGSEIQKGVWVNVHQGDASGQSLACGEVKINSQELNNFNNATPGPGLDPLRQNQEAANNPDNSPTSPSLLPNPFGGFPQTGAGPGDDNSYDNYQYPRRH
;
A
#
# COMPACT_ATOMS: atom_id res chain seq x y z
N MET A 1 46.26 -8.43 -24.24
CA MET A 1 45.39 -8.38 -23.04
C MET A 1 44.19 -7.45 -23.21
N ILE A 2 44.30 -6.35 -23.96
CA ILE A 2 43.20 -5.40 -24.25
C ILE A 2 41.96 -6.04 -24.92
N GLY A 3 42.14 -6.98 -25.86
CA GLY A 3 41.01 -7.63 -26.54
C GLY A 3 40.08 -8.43 -25.60
N ARG A 4 40.64 -9.09 -24.57
CA ARG A 4 39.83 -9.85 -23.60
C ARG A 4 39.07 -8.94 -22.63
N LEU A 5 39.66 -7.81 -22.25
CA LEU A 5 38.98 -6.81 -21.41
C LEU A 5 37.81 -6.16 -22.16
N PHE A 6 37.98 -5.85 -23.45
CA PHE A 6 36.91 -5.29 -24.27
C PHE A 6 35.77 -6.30 -24.49
N GLN A 7 36.10 -7.57 -24.68
CA GLN A 7 35.12 -8.66 -24.83
C GLN A 7 34.31 -8.86 -23.54
N VAL A 8 34.96 -8.82 -22.37
CA VAL A 8 34.27 -8.90 -21.07
C VAL A 8 33.40 -7.67 -20.83
N ALA A 9 33.89 -6.46 -21.12
CA ALA A 9 33.09 -5.23 -20.99
C ALA A 9 31.85 -5.25 -21.90
N LEU A 10 31.98 -5.77 -23.12
CA LEU A 10 30.85 -5.91 -24.04
C LEU A 10 29.83 -6.95 -23.55
N ILE A 11 30.28 -8.10 -23.06
CA ILE A 11 29.39 -9.13 -22.48
C ILE A 11 28.65 -8.57 -21.26
N VAL A 12 29.36 -7.88 -20.36
CA VAL A 12 28.75 -7.24 -19.20
C VAL A 12 27.74 -6.17 -19.63
N GLY A 13 28.07 -5.35 -20.64
CA GLY A 13 27.15 -4.37 -21.21
C GLY A 13 25.89 -5.01 -21.81
N VAL A 14 26.03 -6.13 -22.52
CA VAL A 14 24.89 -6.87 -23.08
C VAL A 14 24.04 -7.51 -21.98
N VAL A 15 24.64 -8.07 -20.94
CA VAL A 15 23.90 -8.63 -19.80
C VAL A 15 23.14 -7.54 -19.04
N ILE A 16 23.76 -6.39 -18.79
CA ILE A 16 23.09 -5.24 -18.17
C ILE A 16 21.95 -4.73 -19.05
N LEU A 17 22.16 -4.61 -20.37
CA LEU A 17 21.13 -4.21 -21.32
C LEU A 17 19.96 -5.21 -21.33
N PHE A 18 20.25 -6.51 -21.29
CA PHE A 18 19.23 -7.55 -21.25
C PHE A 18 18.42 -7.50 -19.95
N LEU A 19 19.08 -7.27 -18.80
CA LEU A 19 18.42 -7.07 -17.51
C LEU A 19 17.58 -5.79 -17.48
N LEU A 20 17.98 -4.73 -18.19
CA LEU A 20 17.21 -3.49 -18.28
C LEU A 20 16.01 -3.59 -19.23
N LEU A 21 16.10 -4.38 -20.30
CA LEU A 21 15.01 -4.63 -21.25
C LEU A 21 13.97 -5.60 -20.68
N VAL A 22 14.41 -6.59 -19.91
CA VAL A 22 13.53 -7.46 -19.15
C VAL A 22 13.26 -6.82 -17.78
N ARG A 23 12.58 -5.67 -17.77
CA ARG A 23 11.89 -5.28 -16.52
C ARG A 23 10.82 -6.33 -16.31
N PRO A 24 10.87 -7.15 -15.25
CA PRO A 24 9.87 -8.16 -15.04
C PRO A 24 8.55 -7.43 -14.76
N ASP A 25 7.60 -7.47 -15.71
CA ASP A 25 6.23 -6.93 -15.57
C ASP A 25 5.54 -7.40 -14.28
N TYR A 26 6.04 -8.49 -13.71
CA TYR A 26 5.77 -8.99 -12.38
C TYR A 26 5.85 -7.92 -11.28
N VAL A 27 6.92 -7.11 -11.21
CA VAL A 27 7.11 -6.13 -10.13
C VAL A 27 6.16 -4.94 -10.31
N ALA A 28 5.94 -4.55 -11.56
CA ALA A 28 5.02 -3.47 -11.90
C ALA A 28 3.56 -3.83 -11.61
N ASN A 29 3.19 -5.11 -11.70
CA ASN A 29 1.83 -5.59 -11.48
C ASN A 29 1.57 -6.10 -10.06
N ALA A 30 2.56 -6.06 -9.17
CA ALA A 30 2.38 -6.33 -7.75
C ALA A 30 1.75 -5.15 -7.03
N GLY A 31 1.14 -5.41 -5.88
CA GLY A 31 0.47 -4.37 -5.11
C GLY A 31 0.07 -4.82 -3.72
N ASN A 32 -0.54 -3.89 -3.00
CA ASN A 32 -1.02 -4.09 -1.65
C ASN A 32 -2.32 -3.33 -1.41
N ALA A 33 -3.10 -3.81 -0.46
CA ALA A 33 -4.26 -3.09 0.06
C ALA A 33 -4.15 -2.99 1.58
N LEU A 34 -4.40 -1.80 2.11
CA LEU A 34 -4.66 -1.63 3.53
C LEU A 34 -6.16 -1.78 3.74
N ILE A 35 -6.57 -2.81 4.47
CA ILE A 35 -7.96 -3.07 4.81
C ILE A 35 -8.27 -2.30 6.08
N ASN A 36 -9.18 -1.34 5.98
CA ASN A 36 -9.65 -0.54 7.09
C ASN A 36 -11.04 -0.98 7.53
N ALA A 37 -11.33 -0.75 8.81
CA ALA A 37 -12.64 -1.00 9.36
C ALA A 37 -13.72 -0.19 8.63
N ALA A 38 -14.85 -0.84 8.37
CA ALA A 38 -16.04 -0.25 7.79
C ALA A 38 -17.25 -0.54 8.67
N ASN A 39 -18.31 0.27 8.55
CA ASN A 39 -19.58 0.05 9.22
C ASN A 39 -19.48 -0.17 10.76
N GLY A 40 -18.56 0.52 11.42
CA GLY A 40 -18.38 0.46 12.88
C GLY A 40 -17.69 -0.82 13.38
N SER A 41 -17.08 -1.62 12.51
CA SER A 41 -16.28 -2.77 12.93
C SER A 41 -14.93 -2.34 13.52
N THR A 42 -14.22 -3.29 14.11
CA THR A 42 -12.81 -3.17 14.53
C THR A 42 -11.86 -3.93 13.60
N ILE A 43 -12.37 -4.48 12.50
CA ILE A 43 -11.61 -5.38 11.64
C ILE A 43 -10.70 -4.55 10.73
N GLY A 44 -9.41 -4.86 10.77
CA GLY A 44 -8.41 -4.25 9.92
C GLY A 44 -7.42 -5.28 9.43
N GLY A 45 -6.61 -4.92 8.44
CA GLY A 45 -5.67 -5.87 7.87
C GLY A 45 -4.87 -5.35 6.70
N VAL A 46 -4.11 -6.25 6.10
CA VAL A 46 -3.36 -5.98 4.88
C VAL A 46 -3.58 -7.11 3.90
N THR A 47 -3.62 -6.78 2.62
CA THR A 47 -3.56 -7.77 1.54
C THR A 47 -2.36 -7.49 0.66
N GLN A 48 -1.67 -8.54 0.26
CA GLN A 48 -0.62 -8.50 -0.74
C GLN A 48 -1.08 -9.19 -2.02
N PHE A 49 -0.71 -8.59 -3.14
CA PHE A 49 -1.03 -9.04 -4.49
C PHE A 49 0.26 -9.34 -5.21
N ILE A 50 0.45 -10.61 -5.53
CA ILE A 50 1.68 -11.12 -6.11
C ILE A 50 1.33 -11.75 -7.46
N PRO A 51 1.70 -11.14 -8.60
CA PRO A 51 1.52 -11.78 -9.90
C PRO A 51 2.22 -13.14 -9.91
N ARG A 52 1.74 -14.12 -10.66
CA ARG A 52 2.47 -15.37 -10.83
C ARG A 52 3.51 -15.22 -11.95
N PRO A 53 4.67 -15.89 -11.88
CA PRO A 53 5.70 -15.82 -12.93
C PRO A 53 5.22 -16.27 -14.31
N ASP A 54 4.17 -17.10 -14.36
CA ASP A 54 3.54 -17.57 -15.60
C ASP A 54 2.65 -16.51 -16.27
N GLY A 55 2.39 -15.37 -15.60
CA GLY A 55 1.54 -14.29 -16.07
C GLY A 55 0.05 -14.62 -16.14
N LYS A 56 -0.37 -15.82 -15.71
CA LYS A 56 -1.75 -16.33 -15.90
C LYS A 56 -2.65 -16.19 -14.67
N GLY A 57 -2.05 -15.88 -13.52
CA GLY A 57 -2.81 -15.64 -12.31
C GLY A 57 -2.06 -14.79 -11.30
N ARG A 58 -2.66 -14.67 -10.13
CA ARG A 58 -2.16 -13.85 -9.03
C ARG A 58 -2.41 -14.58 -7.71
N ASP A 59 -1.44 -14.46 -6.83
CA ASP A 59 -1.52 -14.93 -5.47
C ASP A 59 -1.90 -13.76 -4.55
N PHE A 60 -2.78 -14.07 -3.61
CA PHE A 60 -3.34 -13.14 -2.65
C PHE A 60 -2.96 -13.65 -1.28
N GLN A 61 -2.37 -12.78 -0.47
CA GLN A 61 -2.16 -13.05 0.94
C GLN A 61 -2.89 -11.98 1.73
N VAL A 62 -3.96 -12.38 2.42
CA VAL A 62 -4.79 -11.49 3.25
C VAL A 62 -4.51 -11.81 4.70
N THR A 63 -4.15 -10.80 5.49
CA THR A 63 -3.99 -10.90 6.95
C THR A 63 -4.94 -9.94 7.61
N LEU A 64 -5.81 -10.45 8.47
CA LEU A 64 -6.86 -9.72 9.18
C LEU A 64 -6.68 -9.82 10.69
N GLN A 65 -7.10 -8.77 11.38
CA GLN A 65 -6.98 -8.58 12.84
C GLN A 65 -8.27 -7.96 13.38
N GLY A 66 -8.52 -8.11 14.68
CA GLY A 66 -9.70 -7.50 15.33
C GLY A 66 -11.02 -8.17 14.95
N LEU A 67 -10.96 -9.43 14.46
CA LEU A 67 -12.13 -10.25 14.19
C LEU A 67 -12.72 -10.79 15.50
N THR A 68 -14.03 -10.99 15.54
CA THR A 68 -14.68 -11.68 16.65
C THR A 68 -14.38 -13.17 16.56
N SER A 69 -13.89 -13.77 17.66
CA SER A 69 -13.53 -15.19 17.69
C SER A 69 -14.71 -16.12 17.39
N GLY A 70 -14.46 -17.20 16.65
CA GLY A 70 -15.46 -18.24 16.36
C GLY A 70 -16.47 -17.88 15.27
N LEU A 71 -16.30 -16.74 14.59
CA LEU A 71 -17.12 -16.34 13.45
C LEU A 71 -16.42 -16.64 12.12
N ASN A 72 -17.23 -16.89 11.09
CA ASN A 72 -16.77 -17.05 9.72
C ASN A 72 -16.92 -15.74 8.97
N TYR A 73 -15.93 -15.44 8.15
CA TYR A 73 -15.86 -14.27 7.31
C TYR A 73 -15.59 -14.68 5.87
N THR A 74 -16.24 -14.03 4.91
CA THR A 74 -15.99 -14.22 3.48
C THR A 74 -15.24 -13.02 2.96
N ILE A 75 -14.15 -13.27 2.24
CA ILE A 75 -13.33 -12.21 1.62
C ILE A 75 -13.62 -12.22 0.11
N THR A 76 -13.96 -11.06 -0.43
CA THR A 76 -14.22 -10.85 -1.86
C THR A 76 -13.28 -9.80 -2.43
N LEU A 77 -13.16 -9.85 -3.76
CA LEU A 77 -12.55 -8.81 -4.56
C LEU A 77 -13.68 -8.12 -5.34
N ASP A 78 -13.90 -6.85 -5.05
CA ASP A 78 -14.96 -6.04 -5.65
C ASP A 78 -14.38 -5.03 -6.64
N LYS A 79 -15.16 -4.70 -7.66
CA LYS A 79 -14.80 -3.72 -8.68
C LYS A 79 -15.23 -2.32 -8.30
N GLY A 80 -14.35 -1.33 -8.48
CA GLY A 80 -14.68 0.09 -8.41
C GLY A 80 -14.91 0.67 -7.01
N SER A 81 -15.47 -0.11 -6.08
CA SER A 81 -15.71 0.32 -4.70
C SER A 81 -15.91 -0.87 -3.76
N CYS A 82 -15.83 -0.61 -2.46
CA CYS A 82 -16.25 -1.56 -1.42
C CYS A 82 -17.73 -1.93 -1.59
N GLY A 83 -18.05 -3.23 -1.70
CA GLY A 83 -19.41 -3.70 -1.96
C GLY A 83 -19.89 -3.42 -3.38
N GLY A 84 -18.98 -3.11 -4.30
CA GLY A 84 -19.25 -3.04 -5.73
C GLY A 84 -19.51 -4.43 -6.33
N GLU A 85 -19.44 -4.53 -7.65
CA GLU A 85 -19.59 -5.82 -8.34
C GLU A 85 -18.48 -6.79 -7.91
N THR A 86 -18.85 -7.92 -7.31
CA THR A 86 -17.88 -8.95 -6.89
C THR A 86 -17.27 -9.64 -8.10
N LEU A 87 -15.97 -9.40 -8.31
CA LEU A 87 -15.17 -10.03 -9.36
C LEU A 87 -14.80 -11.46 -9.01
N ALA A 88 -14.44 -11.69 -7.75
CA ALA A 88 -14.04 -13.00 -7.27
C ALA A 88 -14.25 -13.14 -5.76
N VAL A 89 -14.69 -14.32 -5.33
CA VAL A 89 -14.63 -14.70 -3.92
C VAL A 89 -13.22 -15.24 -3.67
N LEU A 90 -12.46 -14.62 -2.77
CA LEU A 90 -11.11 -15.05 -2.40
C LEU A 90 -11.17 -16.28 -1.49
N GLY A 91 -12.13 -16.32 -0.57
CA GLY A 91 -12.37 -17.50 0.26
C GLY A 91 -13.09 -17.17 1.55
N LYS A 92 -13.26 -18.20 2.39
CA LYS A 92 -13.78 -18.06 3.75
C LYS A 92 -12.65 -18.25 4.75
N VAL A 93 -12.65 -17.44 5.80
CA VAL A 93 -11.72 -17.56 6.93
C VAL A 93 -12.49 -17.57 8.24
N ALA A 94 -12.00 -18.33 9.20
CA ALA A 94 -12.44 -18.27 10.58
C ALA A 94 -11.38 -17.52 11.39
N SER A 95 -11.82 -16.72 12.35
CA SER A 95 -10.92 -16.08 13.30
C SER A 95 -10.38 -17.09 14.31
N ASP A 96 -9.11 -16.91 14.68
CA ASP A 96 -8.50 -17.67 15.77
C ASP A 96 -8.97 -17.15 17.16
N GLY A 97 -8.40 -17.71 18.23
CA GLY A 97 -8.71 -17.31 19.61
C GLY A 97 -8.24 -15.89 19.98
N GLN A 98 -7.47 -15.24 19.11
CA GLN A 98 -6.93 -13.88 19.29
C GLN A 98 -7.61 -12.87 18.36
N GLY A 99 -8.56 -13.33 17.52
CA GLY A 99 -9.24 -12.47 16.56
C GLY A 99 -8.42 -12.16 15.31
N ASN A 100 -7.49 -13.04 14.95
CA ASN A 100 -6.70 -12.94 13.72
C ASN A 100 -7.14 -13.99 12.69
N ALA A 101 -6.92 -13.70 11.41
CA ALA A 101 -7.12 -14.66 10.34
C ALA A 101 -6.13 -14.39 9.20
N THR A 102 -5.64 -15.45 8.55
CA THR A 102 -4.82 -15.35 7.34
C THR A 102 -5.42 -16.21 6.24
N LEU A 103 -5.51 -15.66 5.04
CA LEU A 103 -5.91 -16.36 3.82
C LEU A 103 -4.77 -16.27 2.80
N THR A 104 -4.41 -17.40 2.20
CA THR A 104 -3.56 -17.41 1.01
C THR A 104 -4.29 -18.13 -0.10
N VAL A 105 -4.43 -17.47 -1.26
CA VAL A 105 -5.21 -18.01 -2.36
C VAL A 105 -4.69 -17.54 -3.72
N SER A 106 -4.74 -18.42 -4.70
CA SER A 106 -4.43 -18.10 -6.10
C SER A 106 -5.71 -17.90 -6.90
N ARG A 107 -5.73 -16.90 -7.78
CA ARG A 107 -6.82 -16.64 -8.73
C ARG A 107 -6.26 -16.39 -10.12
N ASP A 108 -6.86 -17.06 -11.09
CA ASP A 108 -6.53 -16.92 -12.50
C ASP A 108 -7.40 -15.85 -13.16
N ASN A 109 -6.92 -15.30 -14.28
CA ASN A 109 -7.71 -14.44 -15.18
C ASN A 109 -8.30 -13.15 -14.58
N LEU A 110 -7.67 -12.55 -13.57
CA LEU A 110 -8.07 -11.23 -13.03
C LEU A 110 -7.50 -10.03 -13.83
N GLY A 111 -6.87 -10.29 -14.97
CA GLY A 111 -5.87 -9.44 -15.60
C GLY A 111 -6.31 -8.02 -15.97
N SER A 112 -7.46 -7.85 -16.62
CA SER A 112 -7.91 -6.52 -17.09
C SER A 112 -8.65 -5.71 -16.03
N GLU A 113 -9.30 -6.37 -15.07
CA GLU A 113 -10.13 -5.69 -14.08
C GLU A 113 -9.30 -5.09 -12.93
N ILE A 114 -8.16 -5.70 -12.59
CA ILE A 114 -7.25 -5.16 -11.56
C ILE A 114 -6.72 -3.77 -11.93
N GLN A 115 -6.47 -3.52 -13.22
CA GLN A 115 -6.01 -2.20 -13.67
C GLN A 115 -7.09 -1.11 -13.61
N LYS A 116 -8.36 -1.49 -13.40
CA LYS A 116 -9.49 -0.55 -13.29
C LYS A 116 -9.81 -0.17 -11.85
N GLY A 117 -8.97 -0.59 -10.91
CA GLY A 117 -9.20 -0.44 -9.47
C GLY A 117 -10.04 -1.60 -8.94
N VAL A 118 -9.54 -2.21 -7.88
CA VAL A 118 -10.21 -3.31 -7.18
C VAL A 118 -10.12 -3.08 -5.68
N TRP A 119 -11.10 -3.59 -4.95
CA TRP A 119 -11.24 -3.44 -3.51
C TRP A 119 -11.30 -4.81 -2.87
N VAL A 120 -10.53 -5.03 -1.81
CA VAL A 120 -10.69 -6.21 -0.97
C VAL A 120 -11.76 -5.90 0.05
N ASN A 121 -12.79 -6.72 0.11
CA ASN A 121 -13.91 -6.53 1.03
C ASN A 121 -14.06 -7.78 1.92
N VAL A 122 -14.37 -7.54 3.19
CA VAL A 122 -14.51 -8.57 4.22
C VAL A 122 -15.93 -8.54 4.74
N HIS A 123 -16.65 -9.63 4.52
CA HIS A 123 -18.04 -9.80 4.93
C HIS A 123 -18.15 -10.76 6.10
N GLN A 124 -19.12 -10.51 7.00
CA GLN A 124 -19.50 -11.52 7.98
C GLN A 124 -20.38 -12.58 7.34
N GLY A 125 -20.06 -13.86 7.55
CA GLY A 125 -20.84 -14.96 7.01
C GLY A 125 -20.54 -15.21 5.52
N ASP A 126 -21.44 -14.81 4.63
CA ASP A 126 -21.34 -15.02 3.18
C ASP A 126 -20.93 -13.75 2.41
N ALA A 127 -20.72 -13.88 1.10
CA ALA A 127 -20.31 -12.78 0.23
C ALA A 127 -21.38 -11.67 0.06
N SER A 128 -22.64 -11.97 0.40
CA SER A 128 -23.73 -10.98 0.42
C SER A 128 -23.92 -10.33 1.79
N GLY A 129 -23.15 -10.76 2.79
CA GLY A 129 -23.20 -10.25 4.15
C GLY A 129 -22.76 -8.79 4.23
N GLN A 130 -22.93 -8.20 5.41
CA GLN A 130 -22.48 -6.83 5.65
C GLN A 130 -20.96 -6.73 5.51
N SER A 131 -20.51 -5.74 4.73
CA SER A 131 -19.09 -5.35 4.64
C SER A 131 -18.63 -4.82 5.99
N LEU A 132 -17.68 -5.49 6.63
CA LEU A 132 -17.11 -5.08 7.91
C LEU A 132 -15.74 -4.40 7.75
N ALA A 133 -15.00 -4.70 6.69
CA ALA A 133 -13.73 -4.04 6.44
C ALA A 133 -13.45 -4.03 4.95
N CYS A 134 -12.77 -3.00 4.48
CA CYS A 134 -12.47 -2.87 3.07
C CYS A 134 -11.20 -2.06 2.83
N GLY A 135 -10.52 -2.34 1.72
CA GLY A 135 -9.33 -1.62 1.28
C GLY A 135 -9.20 -1.58 -0.23
N GLU A 136 -8.84 -0.41 -0.77
CA GLU A 136 -8.45 -0.28 -2.16
C GLU A 136 -7.10 -0.94 -2.41
N VAL A 137 -6.99 -1.64 -3.53
CA VAL A 137 -5.75 -2.27 -3.97
C VAL A 137 -4.94 -1.26 -4.76
N LYS A 138 -3.74 -0.97 -4.27
CA LYS A 138 -2.77 -0.12 -4.92
C LYS A 138 -1.77 -0.98 -5.67
N ILE A 139 -1.75 -0.88 -6.99
CA ILE A 139 -0.80 -1.58 -7.85
C ILE A 139 0.38 -0.65 -8.17
N ASN A 140 1.61 -1.18 -8.10
CA ASN A 140 2.84 -0.40 -8.29
C ASN A 140 2.87 0.36 -9.62
N SER A 141 2.39 -0.22 -10.71
CA SER A 141 2.34 0.44 -12.03
C SER A 141 1.37 1.61 -12.08
N GLN A 142 0.22 1.50 -11.40
CA GLN A 142 -0.75 2.60 -11.32
C GLN A 142 -0.19 3.73 -10.48
N GLU A 143 0.41 3.42 -9.33
CA GLU A 143 1.07 4.42 -8.48
C GLU A 143 2.19 5.13 -9.26
N LEU A 144 3.06 4.39 -9.94
CA LEU A 144 4.13 4.99 -10.75
C LEU A 144 3.59 5.88 -11.88
N ASN A 145 2.51 5.47 -12.55
CA ASN A 145 1.87 6.29 -13.57
C ASN A 145 1.26 7.56 -12.96
N ASN A 146 0.64 7.46 -11.78
CA ASN A 146 0.11 8.61 -11.07
C ASN A 146 1.22 9.58 -10.65
N PHE A 147 2.37 9.08 -10.19
CA PHE A 147 3.55 9.91 -9.90
C PHE A 147 4.08 10.62 -11.16
N ASN A 148 4.21 9.89 -12.27
CA ASN A 148 4.76 10.45 -13.51
C ASN A 148 3.82 11.43 -14.20
N ASN A 149 2.51 11.23 -14.06
CA ASN A 149 1.46 12.07 -14.67
C ASN A 149 0.95 13.16 -13.72
N ALA A 150 1.39 13.18 -12.46
CA ALA A 150 1.12 14.28 -11.57
C ALA A 150 1.79 15.53 -12.14
N THR A 151 1.01 16.43 -12.73
CA THR A 151 1.45 17.78 -13.05
C THR A 151 2.07 18.36 -11.77
N PRO A 152 3.33 18.85 -11.79
CA PRO A 152 3.89 19.53 -10.63
C PRO A 152 2.98 20.72 -10.31
N GLY A 153 2.13 20.56 -9.30
CA GLY A 153 1.51 21.71 -8.67
C GLY A 153 2.63 22.63 -8.15
N PRO A 154 2.38 23.93 -7.98
CA PRO A 154 3.40 24.90 -7.57
C PRO A 154 4.02 24.68 -6.16
N GLY A 155 3.88 23.49 -5.56
CA GLY A 155 4.45 23.12 -4.26
C GLY A 155 5.19 21.77 -4.22
N LEU A 156 5.56 21.17 -5.36
CA LEU A 156 6.29 19.89 -5.39
C LEU A 156 7.75 20.01 -5.81
N ASP A 157 8.38 21.15 -5.53
CA ASP A 157 9.84 21.23 -5.53
C ASP A 157 10.36 21.18 -4.08
N PRO A 158 10.81 20.01 -3.59
CA PRO A 158 11.35 19.88 -2.24
C PRO A 158 12.64 20.71 -2.02
N LEU A 159 13.23 21.32 -3.06
CA LEU A 159 14.38 22.22 -2.96
C LEU A 159 13.98 23.72 -2.88
N ARG A 160 12.77 24.11 -3.30
CA ARG A 160 12.33 25.52 -3.21
C ARG A 160 11.89 25.95 -1.82
N GLN A 161 11.44 25.01 -0.98
CA GLN A 161 10.92 25.34 0.34
C GLN A 161 11.99 25.90 1.30
N ASN A 162 13.28 25.68 0.99
CA ASN A 162 14.39 26.19 1.79
C ASN A 162 14.93 27.56 1.35
N GLN A 163 14.41 28.18 0.28
CA GLN A 163 14.90 29.50 -0.18
C GLN A 163 13.99 30.68 0.17
N GLU A 164 12.70 30.46 0.46
CA GLU A 164 11.77 31.56 0.76
C GLU A 164 11.73 31.94 2.25
N ALA A 165 12.27 31.11 3.15
CA ALA A 165 12.37 31.41 4.59
C ALA A 165 13.55 32.33 4.97
N ALA A 166 14.47 32.63 4.04
CA ALA A 166 15.70 33.35 4.36
C ALA A 166 15.60 34.89 4.27
N ASN A 167 14.48 35.47 3.83
CA ASN A 167 14.41 36.89 3.44
C ASN A 167 13.35 37.75 4.16
N ASN A 168 12.76 37.32 5.28
CA ASN A 168 11.91 38.23 6.06
C ASN A 168 11.90 37.90 7.56
N PRO A 169 12.49 38.73 8.46
CA PRO A 169 12.65 38.37 9.87
C PRO A 169 11.41 38.52 10.76
N ASP A 170 10.24 38.95 10.25
CA ASP A 170 9.27 39.63 11.12
C ASP A 170 7.80 39.18 10.99
N ASN A 171 7.53 37.88 10.79
CA ASN A 171 6.17 37.37 10.95
C ASN A 171 6.16 36.00 11.64
N SER A 172 5.70 36.00 12.89
CA SER A 172 5.26 34.80 13.61
C SER A 172 4.08 34.16 12.86
N PRO A 173 4.14 32.88 12.46
CA PRO A 173 3.02 32.26 11.77
C PRO A 173 1.94 31.84 12.78
N THR A 174 0.80 32.51 12.70
CA THR A 174 -0.49 31.96 13.14
C THR A 174 -0.79 30.71 12.31
N SER A 175 -1.20 29.62 12.97
CA SER A 175 -1.47 28.32 12.37
C SER A 175 -2.36 28.39 11.12
N PRO A 176 -1.92 27.89 9.96
CA PRO A 176 -2.80 27.63 8.84
C PRO A 176 -3.56 26.32 9.07
N SER A 177 -4.87 26.41 8.96
CA SER A 177 -5.85 25.32 8.89
C SER A 177 -5.43 24.19 7.95
N LEU A 178 -5.45 22.96 8.48
CA LEU A 178 -5.20 21.69 7.80
C LEU A 178 -6.26 21.44 6.70
N LEU A 179 -5.86 21.55 5.44
CA LEU A 179 -6.55 20.87 4.34
C LEU A 179 -6.16 19.38 4.35
N PRO A 180 -7.08 18.44 4.05
CA PRO A 180 -6.78 17.01 4.09
C PRO A 180 -5.81 16.64 2.96
N ASN A 181 -4.70 16.00 3.31
CA ASN A 181 -3.74 15.46 2.35
C ASN A 181 -4.39 14.29 1.58
N PRO A 182 -4.44 14.28 0.23
CA PRO A 182 -5.09 13.21 -0.55
C PRO A 182 -4.25 11.94 -0.69
N PHE A 183 -3.03 11.92 -0.13
CA PHE A 183 -2.17 10.74 -0.08
C PHE A 183 -2.09 10.26 1.36
N GLY A 184 -2.74 9.12 1.64
CA GLY A 184 -2.61 8.41 2.91
C GLY A 184 -1.16 8.00 3.14
N GLY A 185 -0.42 8.86 3.83
CA GLY A 185 0.90 8.55 4.37
C GLY A 185 0.80 7.61 5.56
N PHE A 186 1.92 6.96 5.87
CA PHE A 186 2.14 6.21 7.12
C PHE A 186 1.56 6.97 8.33
N PRO A 187 1.06 6.27 9.37
CA PRO A 187 0.55 6.93 10.57
C PRO A 187 1.62 7.91 11.07
N GLN A 188 1.26 9.18 11.17
CA GLN A 188 2.06 10.16 11.87
C GLN A 188 2.10 9.72 13.33
N THR A 189 3.12 8.91 13.68
CA THR A 189 3.59 8.85 15.06
C THR A 189 3.94 10.28 15.39
N GLY A 190 3.20 10.94 16.29
CA GLY A 190 3.29 12.38 16.57
C GLY A 190 4.65 12.88 17.11
N ALA A 191 5.75 12.20 16.80
CA ALA A 191 7.10 12.67 16.96
C ALA A 191 7.47 13.54 15.74
N GLY A 192 7.63 14.84 15.99
CA GLY A 192 8.34 15.71 15.06
C GLY A 192 9.81 15.27 14.93
N PRO A 193 10.53 15.70 13.88
CA PRO A 193 11.97 15.51 13.80
C PRO A 193 12.62 16.13 15.04
N GLY A 194 13.31 15.31 15.85
CA GLY A 194 13.93 15.74 17.08
C GLY A 194 15.04 16.75 16.81
N ASP A 195 14.91 17.95 17.39
CA ASP A 195 15.97 18.93 17.55
C ASP A 195 16.70 18.68 18.88
N ASP A 196 17.88 19.27 19.05
CA ASP A 196 18.75 19.08 20.23
C ASP A 196 18.10 19.48 21.58
N ASN A 197 16.85 19.98 21.55
CA ASN A 197 16.04 20.37 22.71
C ASN A 197 14.68 19.66 22.78
N SER A 198 14.43 18.59 22.01
CA SER A 198 13.16 17.87 22.07
C SER A 198 13.07 17.05 23.37
N TYR A 199 12.13 17.41 24.25
CA TYR A 199 11.83 16.68 25.48
C TYR A 199 11.18 15.32 25.16
N ASP A 200 11.85 14.23 25.52
CA ASP A 200 11.24 12.90 25.58
C ASP A 200 10.11 12.90 26.62
N ASN A 201 8.86 12.82 26.18
CA ASN A 201 7.69 12.72 27.06
C ASN A 201 7.53 11.33 27.70
N TYR A 202 8.63 10.57 27.86
CA TYR A 202 8.67 9.30 28.59
C TYR A 202 9.30 9.50 29.98
N GLN A 203 8.67 10.32 30.82
CA GLN A 203 8.82 10.18 32.26
C GLN A 203 8.11 8.90 32.70
N TYR A 204 8.84 7.78 32.65
CA TYR A 204 8.44 6.55 33.34
C TYR A 204 8.34 6.83 34.85
N PRO A 205 7.23 6.48 35.53
CA PRO A 205 7.23 6.45 36.98
C PRO A 205 8.14 5.31 37.43
N ARG A 206 9.32 5.63 37.98
CA ARG A 206 10.11 4.67 38.75
C ARG A 206 9.36 4.40 40.05
N ARG A 207 8.88 3.16 40.21
CA ARG A 207 8.49 2.64 41.53
C ARG A 207 9.75 2.55 42.40
N HIS A 208 9.72 3.16 43.58
CA HIS A 208 10.47 2.71 44.74
C HIS A 208 9.47 2.07 45.71
#